data_AF-A0A6P3Z675-F1
#
_entry.id   AF-A0A6P3Z675-F1
#
_cell.length_a   1.000
_cell.length_b   1.000
_cell.length_c   1.000
_cell.angle_alpha   90.00
_cell.angle_beta   90.00
_cell.angle_gamma   90.00
#
_symmetry.space_group_name_H-M   'P 1'
#
loop_
_entity.id
_entity.type
_entity.pdbx_description
1 polymer ?
#
loop_
_entity_poly.entity_id
_entity_poly.type
_entity_poly.pdbx_seq_one_letter_code
_entity_poly.pdbx_strand_id
1 'polypeptide(L)'
;MADDPCSFTKEPKLALNITMLGMLGIIPGVMQHHEEIVEYFKQRGVSAIFLFRRNLLRRMISVLANSYDRDAKPLNGTHKSHVHSPKEAEILAKYKPTINATLLIANLRQVEETTTKALEYFKSTRHILIYYEDVVKNRTKLIDVQDFLKVQRKDLKSRQAKIH
;
A
#
# COMPACT_ATOMS: atom_id res chain seq x y z
N MET A 1 -33.31 28.87 24.97
CA MET A 1 -33.60 29.04 23.54
C MET A 1 -32.32 29.54 22.91
N ALA A 2 -31.53 28.62 22.37
CA ALA A 2 -30.35 28.87 21.56
C ALA A 2 -30.14 27.57 20.76
N ASP A 3 -30.56 27.60 19.51
CA ASP A 3 -30.46 26.49 18.57
C ASP A 3 -29.02 26.39 18.05
N ASP A 4 -28.51 25.16 18.09
CA ASP A 4 -27.16 24.75 17.74
C ASP A 4 -27.15 24.24 16.28
N PRO A 5 -26.48 24.90 15.31
CA PRO A 5 -26.50 24.44 13.93
C PRO A 5 -25.13 23.90 13.52
N CYS A 6 -24.88 22.61 13.76
CA CYS A 6 -23.95 21.85 12.93
C CYS A 6 -24.24 20.35 12.95
N SER A 7 -25.38 19.98 12.38
CA SER A 7 -25.63 18.63 11.90
C SER A 7 -24.74 18.34 10.67
N PHE A 8 -23.53 17.83 10.90
CA PHE A 8 -22.75 17.20 9.82
C PHE A 8 -23.31 15.80 9.57
N THR A 9 -24.08 15.71 8.50
CA THR A 9 -24.65 14.48 7.95
C THR A 9 -23.53 13.46 7.68
N LYS A 10 -23.68 12.28 8.27
CA LYS A 10 -22.81 11.13 8.05
C LYS A 10 -23.01 10.59 6.62
N GLU A 11 -22.16 11.00 5.69
CA GLU A 11 -22.03 10.28 4.41
C GLU A 11 -21.17 9.01 4.59
N PRO A 12 -21.57 7.85 4.05
CA PRO A 12 -20.77 6.63 4.09
C PRO A 12 -19.65 6.75 3.05
N LYS A 13 -18.50 7.27 3.46
CA LYS A 13 -17.32 7.39 2.60
C LYS A 13 -16.61 6.04 2.55
N LEU A 14 -16.80 5.32 1.44
CA LEU A 14 -15.96 4.20 1.03
C LEU A 14 -14.50 4.69 1.00
N ALA A 15 -13.78 4.45 2.09
CA ALA A 15 -12.35 4.59 2.14
C ALA A 15 -11.77 3.43 1.33
N LEU A 16 -11.42 3.68 0.07
CA LEU A 16 -10.49 2.82 -0.66
C LEU A 16 -9.12 3.00 0.02
N ASN A 17 -8.96 2.35 1.17
CA ASN A 17 -7.73 2.25 1.93
C ASN A 17 -6.77 1.39 1.12
N ILE A 18 -6.11 1.99 0.12
CA ILE A 18 -4.94 1.39 -0.50
C ILE A 18 -3.81 1.54 0.51
N THR A 19 -3.81 0.62 1.46
CA THR A 19 -2.78 0.42 2.45
C THR A 19 -1.49 0.03 1.73
N MET A 20 -0.63 0.99 1.42
CA MET A 20 0.79 0.77 1.13
C MET A 20 1.54 0.37 2.42
N LEU A 21 1.05 -0.67 3.10
CA LEU A 21 1.61 -1.23 4.33
C LEU A 21 1.60 -2.77 4.34
N GLY A 22 1.26 -3.42 3.22
CA GLY A 22 1.14 -4.87 3.15
C GLY A 22 2.33 -5.63 2.54
N MET A 23 3.32 -4.96 1.96
CA MET A 23 4.25 -5.59 1.02
C MET A 23 5.45 -6.34 1.65
N LEU A 24 5.46 -6.56 2.97
CA LEU A 24 6.45 -7.41 3.63
C LEU A 24 5.82 -8.51 4.51
N GLY A 25 4.66 -8.25 5.14
CA GLY A 25 3.98 -9.23 6.01
C GLY A 25 2.92 -10.09 5.30
N ILE A 26 2.29 -9.57 4.24
CA ILE A 26 1.22 -10.30 3.54
C ILE A 26 1.81 -11.30 2.55
N ILE A 27 2.99 -11.00 1.98
CA ILE A 27 3.57 -11.82 0.93
C ILE A 27 3.95 -13.22 1.44
N PRO A 28 4.67 -13.41 2.58
CA PRO A 28 5.02 -14.77 2.99
C PRO A 28 3.80 -15.67 3.20
N GLY A 29 2.77 -15.19 3.92
CA GLY A 29 1.54 -15.96 4.17
C GLY A 29 0.72 -16.21 2.90
N VAL A 30 0.58 -15.20 2.03
CA VAL A 30 -0.13 -15.36 0.74
C VAL A 30 0.62 -16.31 -0.19
N MET A 31 1.96 -16.31 -0.15
CA MET A 31 2.77 -17.19 -0.99
C MET A 31 2.81 -18.63 -0.44
N GLN A 32 2.76 -18.82 0.88
CA GLN A 32 2.71 -20.14 1.53
C GLN A 32 1.37 -20.84 1.27
N HIS A 33 0.26 -20.10 1.34
CA HIS A 33 -1.12 -20.62 1.25
C HIS A 33 -1.79 -20.28 -0.09
N HIS A 34 -1.00 -20.12 -1.15
CA HIS A 34 -1.48 -19.54 -2.40
C HIS A 34 -2.59 -20.37 -3.07
N GLU A 35 -2.54 -21.70 -2.99
CA GLU A 35 -3.55 -22.58 -3.59
C GLU A 35 -4.93 -22.37 -2.95
N GLU A 36 -4.99 -22.38 -1.62
CA GLU A 36 -6.21 -22.21 -0.83
C GLU A 36 -6.82 -20.81 -1.05
N ILE A 37 -5.96 -19.79 -1.14
CA ILE A 37 -6.38 -18.42 -1.41
C ILE A 37 -6.91 -18.27 -2.84
N VAL A 38 -6.24 -18.86 -3.83
CA VAL A 38 -6.69 -18.85 -5.23
C VAL A 38 -8.04 -19.52 -5.37
N GLU A 39 -8.24 -20.66 -4.70
CA GLU A 39 -9.53 -21.34 -4.65
C GLU A 39 -10.60 -20.46 -4.02
N TYR A 40 -10.33 -19.88 -2.84
CA TYR A 40 -11.24 -18.95 -2.18
C TYR A 40 -11.61 -17.77 -3.08
N PHE A 41 -10.63 -17.19 -3.79
CA PHE A 41 -10.87 -16.03 -4.68
C PHE A 41 -11.79 -16.40 -5.83
N LYS A 42 -11.62 -17.59 -6.42
CA LYS A 42 -12.49 -18.08 -7.48
C LYS A 42 -13.90 -18.37 -6.97
N GLN A 43 -14.03 -19.09 -5.86
CA GLN A 43 -15.33 -19.45 -5.28
C GLN A 43 -16.14 -18.23 -4.85
N ARG A 44 -15.48 -17.19 -4.32
CA ARG A 44 -16.13 -15.98 -3.79
C ARG A 44 -16.16 -14.81 -4.76
N GLY A 45 -15.59 -14.97 -5.97
CA GLY A 45 -15.49 -13.89 -6.95
C GLY A 45 -14.64 -12.70 -6.49
N VAL A 46 -13.67 -12.93 -5.61
CA VAL A 46 -12.79 -11.88 -5.08
C VAL A 46 -11.93 -11.32 -6.20
N SER A 47 -11.80 -10.00 -6.21
CA SER A 47 -10.96 -9.27 -7.16
C SER A 47 -9.70 -8.78 -6.47
N ALA A 48 -8.54 -9.16 -6.99
CA ALA A 48 -7.25 -8.77 -6.44
C ALA A 48 -6.68 -7.53 -7.16
N ILE A 49 -6.02 -6.65 -6.41
CA ILE A 49 -5.29 -5.51 -6.97
C ILE A 49 -3.83 -5.65 -6.54
N PHE A 50 -2.96 -5.90 -7.51
CA PHE A 50 -1.52 -5.90 -7.29
C PHE A 50 -0.99 -4.48 -7.46
N LEU A 51 -0.44 -3.91 -6.38
CA LEU A 51 0.22 -2.61 -6.39
C LEU A 51 1.72 -2.79 -6.17
N PHE A 52 2.50 -2.70 -7.24
CA PHE A 52 3.95 -2.82 -7.19
C PHE A 52 4.64 -1.47 -7.34
N ARG A 53 5.91 -1.40 -6.94
CA ARG A 53 6.75 -0.22 -7.11
C ARG A 53 7.90 -0.59 -8.03
N ARG A 54 8.09 0.14 -9.12
CA ARG A 54 9.16 -0.16 -10.09
C ARG A 54 10.54 0.11 -9.50
N ASN A 55 10.66 1.16 -8.69
CA ASN A 55 11.93 1.45 -8.01
C ASN A 55 12.09 0.60 -6.74
N LEU A 56 12.74 -0.55 -6.87
CA LEU A 56 12.92 -1.52 -5.79
C LEU A 56 13.85 -1.01 -4.67
N LEU A 57 14.88 -0.23 -5.00
CA LEU A 57 15.75 0.38 -3.99
C LEU A 57 14.97 1.37 -3.10
N ARG A 58 14.17 2.25 -3.72
CA ARG A 58 13.28 3.17 -2.99
C ARG A 58 12.21 2.43 -2.20
N ARG A 59 11.70 1.29 -2.72
CA ARG A 59 10.81 0.41 -1.96
C ARG A 59 11.51 -0.10 -0.70
N MET A 60 12.74 -0.60 -0.81
CA MET A 60 13.49 -1.13 0.34
C MET A 60 13.78 -0.04 1.38
N ILE A 61 14.20 1.15 0.95
CA ILE A 61 14.36 2.32 1.84
C ILE A 61 13.05 2.62 2.59
N SER A 62 11.93 2.61 1.89
CA SER A 62 10.61 2.84 2.49
C SER A 62 10.22 1.76 3.51
N VAL A 63 10.59 0.50 3.27
CA VAL A 63 10.36 -0.61 4.20
C VAL A 63 11.19 -0.44 5.47
N LEU A 64 12.48 -0.09 5.34
CA LEU A 64 13.37 0.15 6.48
C LEU A 64 12.89 1.32 7.33
N ALA A 65 12.49 2.43 6.70
CA ALA A 65 11.94 3.59 7.40
C ALA A 65 10.66 3.25 8.17
N ASN A 66 9.79 2.41 7.59
CA ASN A 66 8.57 1.97 8.25
C ASN A 66 8.84 1.01 9.43
N SER A 67 9.85 0.13 9.33
CA SER A 67 10.26 -0.71 10.47
C SER A 67 10.79 0.16 11.59
N TYR A 68 11.64 1.14 11.26
CA TYR A 68 12.16 2.08 12.25
C TYR A 68 11.05 2.84 12.98
N ASP A 69 10.05 3.36 12.26
CA ASP A 69 8.90 4.02 12.92
C ASP A 69 8.15 3.07 13.87
N ARG A 70 8.00 1.80 13.49
CA ARG A 70 7.36 0.80 14.35
C ARG A 70 8.13 0.53 15.64
N ASP A 71 9.44 0.41 15.52
CA ASP A 71 10.29 -0.06 16.60
C ASP A 71 10.70 1.10 17.52
N ALA A 72 11.13 2.23 16.94
CA ALA A 72 11.55 3.41 17.69
C ALA A 72 10.39 4.29 18.15
N LYS A 73 9.20 4.18 17.51
CA LYS A 73 7.99 4.96 17.79
C LYS A 73 8.27 6.46 18.03
N PRO A 74 8.98 7.13 17.10
CA PRO A 74 9.46 8.49 17.27
C PRO A 74 8.33 9.53 17.41
N LEU A 75 7.09 9.18 17.03
CA LEU A 75 5.90 10.01 17.18
C LEU A 75 5.18 9.70 18.49
N ASN A 76 5.60 10.37 19.58
CA ASN A 76 4.98 10.26 20.91
C ASN A 76 4.77 8.80 21.39
N GLY A 77 5.69 7.89 21.06
CA GLY A 77 5.59 6.49 21.47
C GLY A 77 4.51 5.68 20.74
N THR A 78 3.91 6.22 19.68
CA THR A 78 2.90 5.52 18.86
C THR A 78 3.47 5.22 17.47
N HIS A 79 3.43 3.96 17.05
CA HIS A 79 3.68 3.61 15.65
C HIS A 79 2.56 4.20 14.79
N LYS A 80 2.92 4.96 13.75
CA LYS A 80 1.97 5.51 12.79
C LYS A 80 2.33 5.02 11.40
N SER A 81 1.55 4.05 10.91
CA SER A 81 1.63 3.60 9.52
C SER A 81 1.41 4.73 8.50
N HIS A 82 0.77 5.83 8.91
CA HIS A 82 0.49 6.99 8.09
C HIS A 82 0.72 8.29 8.85
N VAL A 83 1.30 9.25 8.15
CA VAL A 83 1.45 10.61 8.63
C VAL A 83 0.28 11.47 8.16
N HIS A 84 -0.27 12.29 9.06
CA HIS A 84 -1.38 13.19 8.77
C HIS A 84 -1.00 14.67 8.88
N SER A 85 0.20 14.98 9.37
CA SER A 85 0.71 16.35 9.46
C SER A 85 2.10 16.53 8.83
N PRO A 86 2.41 17.73 8.29
CA PRO A 86 3.76 18.02 7.77
C PRO A 86 4.87 17.85 8.81
N LYS A 87 4.59 18.17 10.08
CA LYS A 87 5.56 18.10 11.18
C LYS A 87 5.97 16.66 11.49
N GLU A 88 5.01 15.75 11.54
CA GLU A 88 5.28 14.32 11.70
C GLU A 88 6.09 13.78 10.51
N ALA A 89 5.83 14.26 9.29
CA ALA A 89 6.54 13.83 8.09
C ALA A 89 8.01 14.27 8.15
N GLU A 90 8.27 15.48 8.62
CA GLU A 90 9.62 15.99 8.81
C GLU A 90 10.43 15.17 9.83
N ILE A 91 9.80 14.75 10.93
CA ILE A 91 10.45 13.91 11.94
C ILE A 91 10.87 12.56 11.34
N LEU A 92 9.96 11.90 10.60
CA LEU A 92 10.26 10.62 9.96
C LEU A 92 11.27 10.76 8.82
N ALA A 93 11.28 11.87 8.09
CA ALA A 93 12.23 12.13 7.01
C ALA A 93 13.69 12.27 7.48
N LYS A 94 13.93 12.51 8.79
CA LYS A 94 15.28 12.55 9.36
C LYS A 94 15.96 11.19 9.40
N TYR A 95 15.19 10.10 9.40
CA TYR A 95 15.74 8.75 9.39
C TYR A 95 16.43 8.46 8.06
N LYS A 96 17.69 8.03 8.13
CA LYS A 96 18.49 7.60 6.97
C LYS A 96 18.90 6.15 7.18
N PRO A 97 18.28 5.17 6.51
CA PRO A 97 18.62 3.78 6.70
C PRO A 97 20.02 3.46 6.19
N THR A 98 20.78 2.71 6.97
CA THR A 98 22.02 2.08 6.52
C THR A 98 21.67 0.82 5.73
N ILE A 99 22.16 0.72 4.49
CA ILE A 99 21.93 -0.43 3.63
C ILE A 99 23.22 -1.24 3.53
N ASN A 100 23.13 -2.55 3.77
CA ASN A 100 24.22 -3.47 3.51
C ASN A 100 24.35 -3.67 1.98
N ALA A 101 25.37 -3.06 1.38
CA ALA A 101 25.57 -3.10 -0.07
C ALA A 101 25.87 -4.53 -0.59
N THR A 102 26.50 -5.37 0.25
CA THR A 102 26.84 -6.77 -0.09
C THR A 102 25.60 -7.62 -0.32
N LEU A 103 24.52 -7.39 0.44
CA LEU A 103 23.26 -8.12 0.31
C LEU A 103 22.25 -7.44 -0.61
N LEU A 104 22.53 -6.20 -1.06
CA LEU A 104 21.56 -5.39 -1.79
C LEU A 104 21.04 -6.09 -3.05
N ILE A 105 21.93 -6.57 -3.90
CA ILE A 105 21.54 -7.20 -5.17
C ILE A 105 20.71 -8.47 -4.92
N ALA A 106 21.10 -9.29 -3.95
CA ALA A 106 20.36 -10.50 -3.58
C ALA A 106 18.95 -10.15 -3.08
N ASN A 107 18.82 -9.14 -2.21
CA ASN A 107 17.53 -8.68 -1.70
C ASN A 107 16.63 -8.15 -2.82
N LEU A 108 17.17 -7.36 -3.76
CA LEU A 108 16.40 -6.84 -4.89
C LEU A 108 15.90 -7.97 -5.80
N ARG A 109 16.76 -8.95 -6.12
CA ARG A 109 16.37 -10.14 -6.90
C ARG A 109 15.27 -10.95 -6.21
N GLN A 110 15.39 -11.18 -4.90
CA GLN A 110 14.37 -11.90 -4.15
C GLN A 110 12.99 -11.21 -4.25
N VAL A 111 12.98 -9.87 -4.22
CA VAL A 111 11.76 -9.09 -4.39
C VAL A 111 11.16 -9.25 -5.79
N GLU A 112 11.98 -9.26 -6.84
CA GLU A 112 11.54 -9.53 -8.22
C GLU A 112 10.99 -10.94 -8.37
N GLU A 113 11.71 -11.96 -7.90
CA GLU A 113 11.29 -13.36 -7.95
C GLU A 113 9.94 -13.55 -7.23
N THR A 114 9.79 -12.93 -6.07
CA THR A 114 8.55 -13.01 -5.30
C THR A 114 7.39 -12.34 -6.03
N THR A 115 7.66 -11.23 -6.72
CA THR A 115 6.67 -10.53 -7.57
C THR A 115 6.22 -11.42 -8.73
N THR A 116 7.18 -12.05 -9.41
CA THR A 116 6.92 -12.98 -10.51
C THR A 116 6.11 -14.19 -10.05
N LYS A 117 6.50 -14.83 -8.94
CA LYS A 117 5.77 -15.97 -8.38
C LYS A 117 4.35 -15.60 -7.96
N ALA A 118 4.15 -14.41 -7.37
CA ALA A 118 2.82 -13.95 -7.00
C ALA A 118 1.91 -13.79 -8.24
N LEU A 119 2.42 -13.20 -9.32
CA LEU A 119 1.65 -13.09 -10.56
C LEU A 119 1.35 -14.48 -11.16
N GLU A 120 2.30 -15.41 -11.08
CA GLU A 120 2.12 -16.77 -11.59
C GLU A 120 1.05 -17.54 -10.79
N TYR A 121 1.10 -17.52 -9.46
CA TYR A 121 0.12 -18.19 -8.61
C TYR A 121 -1.29 -17.65 -8.83
N PHE A 122 -1.41 -16.33 -8.95
CA PHE A 122 -2.71 -15.67 -9.06
C PHE A 122 -3.18 -15.47 -10.50
N LYS A 123 -2.45 -15.97 -11.52
CA LYS A 123 -2.78 -15.79 -12.94
C LYS A 123 -4.19 -16.20 -13.33
N SER A 124 -4.75 -17.18 -12.62
CA SER A 124 -6.09 -17.73 -12.85
C SER A 124 -7.20 -17.05 -12.04
N THR A 125 -6.86 -16.04 -11.23
CA THR A 125 -7.81 -15.24 -10.45
C THR A 125 -8.15 -13.94 -11.18
N ARG A 126 -9.26 -13.30 -10.80
CA ARG A 126 -9.60 -11.96 -11.30
C ARG A 126 -8.69 -10.93 -10.63
N HIS A 127 -7.69 -10.42 -11.36
CA HIS A 127 -6.75 -9.45 -10.82
C HIS A 127 -6.40 -8.33 -11.81
N ILE A 128 -5.94 -7.20 -11.28
CA ILE A 128 -5.34 -6.10 -12.03
C ILE A 128 -3.96 -5.77 -11.45
N LEU A 129 -3.01 -5.45 -12.32
CA LEU A 129 -1.66 -5.00 -11.94
C LEU A 129 -1.53 -3.49 -12.15
N ILE A 130 -1.03 -2.80 -11.13
CA ILE A 130 -0.82 -1.36 -11.12
C ILE A 130 0.55 -1.07 -10.52
N TYR A 131 1.23 -0.08 -11.08
CA TYR A 131 2.46 0.43 -10.51
C TYR A 131 2.23 1.75 -9.78
N TYR A 132 2.83 1.87 -8.61
CA TYR A 132 2.76 3.06 -7.77
C TYR A 132 3.12 4.34 -8.53
N GLU A 133 4.20 4.30 -9.32
CA GLU A 133 4.66 5.44 -10.10
C GLU A 133 3.61 5.94 -11.10
N ASP A 134 2.80 5.03 -11.67
CA ASP A 134 1.75 5.39 -12.62
C ASP A 134 0.59 6.09 -11.91
N VAL A 135 0.20 5.61 -10.73
CA VAL A 135 -0.87 6.22 -9.91
C VAL A 135 -0.46 7.63 -9.45
N VAL A 136 0.81 7.80 -9.06
CA VAL A 136 1.32 9.10 -8.61
C VAL A 136 1.47 10.09 -9.76
N LYS A 137 1.96 9.63 -10.92
CA LYS A 137 2.18 10.48 -12.10
C LYS A 137 0.87 10.81 -12.82
N ASN A 138 -0.04 9.84 -12.91
CA ASN A 138 -1.30 9.97 -13.64
C ASN A 138 -2.46 9.42 -12.81
N ARG A 139 -3.21 10.33 -12.19
CA ARG A 139 -4.38 9.98 -11.36
C ARG A 139 -5.51 9.31 -12.15
N THR A 140 -5.56 9.45 -13.48
CA THR A 140 -6.59 8.75 -14.27
C THR A 140 -6.44 7.24 -14.20
N LYS A 141 -5.27 6.71 -13.79
CA LYS A 141 -5.10 5.28 -13.51
C LYS A 141 -6.00 4.74 -12.40
N LEU A 142 -6.49 5.59 -11.51
CA LEU A 142 -7.50 5.19 -10.52
C LEU A 142 -8.88 4.94 -11.14
N ILE A 143 -9.15 5.43 -12.36
CA ILE A 143 -10.36 5.12 -13.12
C ILE A 143 -10.32 3.66 -13.57
N ASP A 144 -9.18 3.20 -14.12
CA ASP A 144 -8.97 1.80 -14.52
C ASP A 144 -9.28 0.83 -13.35
N VAL A 145 -8.91 1.20 -12.11
CA VAL A 145 -9.21 0.43 -10.90
C VAL A 145 -10.68 0.43 -10.55
N GLN A 146 -11.34 1.59 -10.63
CA GLN A 146 -12.76 1.72 -10.33
C GLN A 146 -13.61 0.93 -11.34
N ASP A 147 -13.24 0.99 -12.62
CA ASP A 147 -13.87 0.21 -13.69
C ASP A 147 -13.63 -1.29 -13.48
N PHE A 148 -12.40 -1.70 -13.15
CA PHE A 148 -12.10 -3.08 -12.78
C PHE A 148 -12.93 -3.54 -11.59
N LEU A 149 -13.10 -2.74 -10.55
CA LEU A 149 -13.94 -3.10 -9.40
C LEU A 149 -15.45 -3.00 -9.68
N LYS A 150 -15.85 -2.47 -10.85
CA LYS A 150 -17.26 -2.19 -11.20
C LYS A 150 -17.94 -1.26 -10.18
N VAL A 151 -17.20 -0.29 -9.66
CA VAL A 151 -17.73 0.73 -8.73
C VAL A 151 -17.93 2.05 -9.45
N GLN A 152 -18.80 2.91 -8.89
CA GLN A 152 -19.03 4.23 -9.44
C GLN A 152 -17.73 5.05 -9.45
N ARG A 153 -17.40 5.62 -10.60
CA ARG A 153 -16.26 6.53 -10.77
C ARG A 153 -16.44 7.77 -9.89
N LYS A 154 -15.47 8.02 -9.01
CA LYS A 154 -15.38 9.19 -8.15
C LYS A 154 -13.96 9.73 -8.14
N ASP A 155 -13.84 11.03 -7.83
CA ASP A 155 -12.55 11.63 -7.52
C ASP A 155 -12.05 11.12 -6.17
N LEU A 156 -10.96 10.35 -6.19
CA LEU A 156 -10.38 9.74 -5.00
C LEU A 156 -9.35 10.69 -4.37
N LYS A 157 -9.53 11.01 -3.09
CA LYS A 157 -8.61 11.87 -2.32
C LYS A 157 -7.98 11.08 -1.18
N SER A 158 -6.66 11.20 -1.03
CA SER A 158 -5.94 10.66 0.12
C SER A 158 -5.85 11.69 1.24
N ARG A 159 -5.96 11.23 2.49
CA ARG A 159 -5.69 12.04 3.70
C ARG A 159 -4.25 11.87 4.22
N GLN A 160 -3.41 11.15 3.48
CA GLN A 160 -2.03 10.86 3.88
C GLN A 160 -1.09 11.95 3.35
N ALA A 161 -0.18 12.41 4.21
CA ALA A 161 0.91 13.28 3.80
C ALA A 161 2.08 12.45 3.22
N LYS A 162 2.72 12.97 2.16
CA LYS A 162 3.95 12.36 1.64
C LYS A 162 5.12 12.68 2.57
N ILE A 163 5.96 11.68 2.82
CA ILE A 163 7.17 11.80 3.63
C ILE A 163 8.41 12.02 2.73
N HIS A 164 8.34 11.57 1.47
CA HIS A 164 9.39 11.68 0.45
C HIS A 164 8.80 11.95 -0.94
#